data_AF-A0A369S8G0-F1
#
_entry.id   AF-A0A369S8G0-F1
#
_cell.length_a   1.000
_cell.length_b   1.000
_cell.length_c   1.000
_cell.angle_alpha   90.00
_cell.angle_beta   90.00
_cell.angle_gamma   90.00
#
_symmetry.space_group_name_H-M   'P 1'
#
loop_
_entity.id
_entity.type
_entity.pdbx_description
1 polymer ?
#
loop_
_entity_poly.entity_id
_entity_poly.type
_entity_poly.pdbx_seq_one_letter_code
_entity_poly.pdbx_strand_id
1 'polypeptide(L)'
;MDKYDKDRDFMRSSTESKSTKDDLAEYYEGLKNYIANIDNLRRNAYPLPVPGKTGATSIPSVQQKYPAPVIQRNGVFILRFKYFGGWNGYFNERAYSCCDRPVGRTGCTTYKNHVFRYYGDMSSGYVTTASSITAGIGVYALDCEMCYTSNGMELCRITLIDHNIKIICDTLVKPSGRVIDYNTRFSGVTESDMEGINVTLRDVQATLLSYINGDTILVGHGLENDLLVLKLIHEKIVDTALVFPHRRGLPYKRSLKNLARDHLGRTIQSSDKIGHDSIEDAATCIDLMKWKIKNDEWKKQLTLLKNLYFRKPINEML
;
A
#
# COMPACT_ATOMS: atom_id res chain seq x y z
N MET A 1 29.29 -31.59 -27.74
CA MET A 1 28.37 -30.69 -27.02
C MET A 1 28.64 -29.31 -27.56
N ASP A 2 27.83 -28.95 -28.55
CA ASP A 2 28.23 -28.10 -29.67
C ASP A 2 28.19 -26.61 -29.38
N LYS A 3 29.09 -25.89 -30.04
CA LYS A 3 29.20 -24.42 -30.08
C LYS A 3 27.86 -23.74 -30.48
N TYR A 4 26.99 -24.47 -31.17
CA TYR A 4 25.65 -24.03 -31.63
C TYR A 4 24.60 -23.88 -30.52
N ASP A 5 24.71 -24.58 -29.39
CA ASP A 5 23.77 -24.40 -28.27
C ASP A 5 24.04 -23.09 -27.50
N LYS A 6 25.32 -22.72 -27.34
CA LYS A 6 25.71 -21.50 -26.63
C LYS A 6 25.25 -20.21 -27.34
N ASP A 7 25.27 -20.19 -28.67
CA ASP A 7 24.87 -19.03 -29.45
C ASP A 7 23.33 -18.85 -29.46
N ARG A 8 22.56 -19.94 -29.38
CA ARG A 8 21.11 -19.89 -29.24
C ARG A 8 20.67 -19.41 -27.86
N ASP A 9 21.32 -19.89 -26.80
CA ASP A 9 21.06 -19.43 -25.43
C ASP A 9 21.41 -17.95 -25.25
N PHE A 10 22.50 -17.48 -25.86
CA PHE A 10 22.90 -16.07 -25.84
C PHE A 10 21.94 -15.17 -26.63
N MET A 11 21.49 -15.59 -27.82
CA MET A 11 20.48 -14.83 -28.57
C MET A 11 19.13 -14.81 -27.85
N ARG A 12 18.72 -15.92 -27.23
CA ARG A 12 17.48 -16.02 -26.46
C ARG A 12 17.50 -15.10 -25.24
N SER A 13 18.59 -15.10 -24.46
CA SER A 13 18.73 -14.20 -23.29
C SER A 13 18.79 -12.72 -23.72
N SER A 14 19.40 -12.42 -24.87
CA SER A 14 19.48 -11.07 -25.43
C SER A 14 18.11 -10.57 -25.95
N THR A 15 17.28 -11.45 -26.51
CA THR A 15 15.92 -11.10 -26.93
C THR A 15 14.95 -10.96 -25.77
N GLU A 16 15.07 -11.82 -24.75
CA GLU A 16 14.21 -11.81 -23.56
C GLU A 16 14.53 -10.59 -22.67
N SER A 17 15.81 -10.24 -22.54
CA SER A 17 16.24 -9.00 -21.85
C SER A 17 15.86 -7.70 -22.59
N LYS A 18 15.67 -7.74 -23.91
CA LYS A 18 15.19 -6.59 -24.69
C LYS A 18 13.67 -6.43 -24.56
N SER A 19 12.91 -7.51 -24.72
CA SER A 19 11.46 -7.53 -24.57
C SER A 19 11.00 -7.07 -23.18
N THR A 20 11.72 -7.46 -22.13
CA THR A 20 11.41 -7.07 -20.74
C THR A 20 11.72 -5.60 -20.45
N LYS A 21 12.74 -5.01 -21.09
CA LYS A 21 13.02 -3.58 -20.96
C LYS A 21 11.96 -2.72 -21.66
N ASP A 22 11.48 -3.17 -22.80
CA ASP A 22 10.44 -2.47 -23.55
C ASP A 22 9.09 -2.50 -22.79
N ASP A 23 8.72 -3.64 -22.18
CA ASP A 23 7.53 -3.78 -21.33
C ASP A 23 7.60 -2.87 -20.08
N LEU A 24 8.76 -2.82 -19.40
CA LEU A 24 8.97 -1.91 -18.28
C LEU A 24 8.79 -0.45 -18.68
N ALA A 25 9.36 -0.04 -19.81
CA ALA A 25 9.30 1.35 -20.27
C ALA A 25 7.86 1.77 -20.61
N GLU A 26 7.11 0.90 -21.29
CA GLU A 26 5.69 1.13 -21.61
C GLU A 26 4.86 1.23 -20.32
N TYR A 27 5.03 0.28 -19.40
CA TYR A 27 4.27 0.29 -18.14
C TYR A 27 4.61 1.50 -17.27
N TYR A 28 5.89 1.85 -17.16
CA TYR A 28 6.34 3.05 -16.45
C TYR A 28 5.73 4.32 -17.04
N GLU A 29 5.69 4.46 -18.37
CA GLU A 29 5.07 5.61 -19.05
C GLU A 29 3.56 5.67 -18.78
N GLY A 30 2.87 4.54 -18.85
CA GLY A 30 1.44 4.43 -18.53
C GLY A 30 1.13 4.87 -17.09
N LEU A 31 2.01 4.55 -16.14
CA LEU A 31 1.85 4.89 -14.73
C LEU A 31 2.04 6.38 -14.42
N LYS A 32 2.79 7.15 -15.22
CA LYS A 32 3.07 8.58 -14.94
C LYS A 32 1.81 9.42 -14.71
N ASN A 33 0.72 9.10 -15.40
CA ASN A 33 -0.56 9.79 -15.27
C ASN A 33 -1.27 9.55 -13.91
N TYR A 34 -0.78 8.59 -13.13
CA TYR A 34 -1.36 8.16 -11.86
C TYR A 34 -0.43 8.43 -10.66
N ILE A 35 0.75 9.00 -10.90
CA ILE A 35 1.65 9.42 -9.82
C ILE A 35 0.95 10.49 -8.99
N ALA A 36 0.85 10.25 -7.69
CA ALA A 36 0.26 11.19 -6.75
C ALA A 36 1.07 12.49 -6.73
N ASN A 37 0.40 13.62 -6.94
CA ASN A 37 1.06 14.91 -6.80
C ASN A 37 1.34 15.25 -5.33
N ILE A 38 2.20 16.24 -5.11
CA ILE A 38 2.64 16.65 -3.77
C ILE A 38 1.48 17.02 -2.85
N ASP A 39 0.39 17.58 -3.37
CA ASP A 39 -0.79 17.92 -2.56
C ASP A 39 -1.58 16.68 -2.16
N ASN A 40 -1.65 15.66 -3.03
CA ASN A 40 -2.23 14.37 -2.68
C ASN A 40 -1.43 13.68 -1.60
N LEU A 41 -0.09 13.63 -1.74
CA LEU A 41 0.80 13.06 -0.72
C LEU A 41 0.62 13.78 0.63
N ARG A 42 0.65 15.12 0.60
CA ARG A 42 0.48 15.98 1.78
C ARG A 42 -0.86 15.72 2.48
N ARG A 43 -1.97 15.74 1.74
CA ARG A 43 -3.33 15.55 2.31
C ARG A 43 -3.58 14.14 2.85
N ASN A 44 -2.80 13.15 2.41
CA ASN A 44 -2.93 11.75 2.85
C ASN A 44 -1.82 11.34 3.83
N ALA A 45 -1.12 12.30 4.43
CA ALA A 45 -0.13 12.08 5.49
C ALA A 45 1.06 11.17 5.09
N TYR A 46 1.46 11.23 3.82
CA TYR A 46 2.71 10.64 3.37
C TYR A 46 3.91 11.38 3.98
N PRO A 47 5.01 10.69 4.30
CA PRO A 47 6.24 11.33 4.75
C PRO A 47 6.87 12.16 3.61
N LEU A 48 7.03 13.46 3.84
CA LEU A 48 7.62 14.39 2.88
C LEU A 48 8.97 14.91 3.39
N PRO A 49 9.90 15.28 2.48
CA PRO A 49 11.18 15.85 2.90
C PRO A 49 10.99 17.21 3.58
N VAL A 50 11.84 17.50 4.57
CA VAL A 50 11.95 18.84 5.16
C VAL A 50 13.13 19.57 4.51
N PRO A 51 12.90 20.72 3.85
CA PRO A 51 14.00 21.49 3.26
C PRO A 51 15.10 21.80 4.29
N GLY A 52 16.34 21.46 3.95
CA GLY A 52 17.52 21.70 4.79
C GLY A 52 17.69 20.77 6.00
N LYS A 53 16.86 19.73 6.17
CA LYS A 53 17.00 18.76 7.28
C LYS A 53 16.93 17.31 6.79
N THR A 54 18.10 16.75 6.45
CA THR A 54 18.23 15.34 6.08
C THR A 54 17.79 14.43 7.22
N GLY A 55 17.02 13.38 6.91
CA GLY A 55 16.56 12.39 7.88
C GLY A 55 15.38 12.81 8.75
N ALA A 56 14.89 14.03 8.58
CA ALA A 56 13.64 14.52 9.14
C ALA A 56 12.54 14.48 8.07
N THR A 57 11.31 14.21 8.50
CA THR A 57 10.14 14.28 7.63
C THR A 57 9.14 15.30 8.14
N SER A 58 8.42 15.93 7.21
CA SER A 58 7.22 16.68 7.50
C SER A 58 6.05 15.75 7.22
N ILE A 59 5.30 15.42 8.26
CA ILE A 59 4.03 14.72 8.11
C ILE A 59 2.95 15.75 8.45
N PRO A 60 2.21 16.26 7.45
CA PRO A 60 1.15 17.23 7.66
C PRO A 60 0.19 16.62 8.64
N SER A 61 0.09 17.27 9.80
CA SER A 61 -0.67 16.84 10.98
C SER A 61 -1.41 15.55 10.69
N VAL A 62 -0.75 14.41 10.96
CA VAL A 62 -1.52 13.25 11.36
C VAL A 62 -2.30 13.85 12.51
N GLN A 63 -3.57 14.21 12.29
CA GLN A 63 -4.51 14.22 13.37
C GLN A 63 -4.37 12.78 13.81
N GLN A 64 -3.51 12.57 14.81
CA GLN A 64 -3.66 11.54 15.81
C GLN A 64 -5.10 11.78 16.21
N LYS A 65 -6.01 11.11 15.50
CA LYS A 65 -7.46 11.23 15.72
C LYS A 65 -7.79 10.72 17.13
N TYR A 66 -6.76 10.23 17.82
CA TYR A 66 -6.68 9.80 19.19
C TYR A 66 -5.33 10.32 19.73
N PRO A 67 -5.32 11.18 20.75
CA PRO A 67 -4.09 11.52 21.45
C PRO A 67 -3.45 10.24 22.03
N ALA A 68 -2.12 10.14 21.96
CA ALA A 68 -1.34 9.13 22.69
C ALA A 68 -1.43 9.31 24.22
N PRO A 69 -0.93 8.36 25.04
CA PRO A 69 -1.10 6.92 25.01
C PRO A 69 -2.30 6.52 25.90
N VAL A 70 -2.55 5.22 26.02
CA VAL A 70 -3.47 4.58 26.98
C VAL A 70 -3.65 5.41 28.27
N ILE A 71 -4.80 6.09 28.43
CA ILE A 71 -5.27 6.46 29.76
C ILE A 71 -5.83 5.18 30.36
N GLN A 72 -5.00 4.46 31.10
CA GLN A 72 -5.51 3.61 32.16
C GLN A 72 -5.91 4.55 33.31
N ARG A 73 -7.14 5.07 33.26
CA ARG A 73 -7.87 5.43 34.47
C ARG A 73 -8.97 4.40 34.63
N ASN A 74 -8.79 3.50 35.59
CA ASN A 74 -9.76 2.49 35.99
C ASN A 74 -10.09 1.41 34.93
N GLY A 75 -9.21 1.15 33.95
CA GLY A 75 -9.33 -0.02 33.08
C GLY A 75 -10.46 0.01 32.04
N VAL A 76 -10.96 1.19 31.65
CA VAL A 76 -12.05 1.31 30.65
C VAL A 76 -11.52 1.85 29.31
N PHE A 77 -11.73 1.07 28.24
CA PHE A 77 -11.37 1.42 26.86
C PHE A 77 -12.43 2.33 26.22
N ILE A 78 -12.00 3.28 25.37
CA ILE A 78 -12.92 4.07 24.55
C ILE A 78 -13.43 3.18 23.41
N LEU A 79 -14.62 2.63 23.60
CA LEU A 79 -15.29 1.78 22.61
C LEU A 79 -16.01 2.66 21.58
N ARG A 80 -15.81 2.35 20.29
CA ARG A 80 -16.52 3.00 19.20
C ARG A 80 -17.83 2.29 18.91
N PHE A 81 -18.89 3.07 18.72
CA PHE A 81 -20.22 2.57 18.47
C PHE A 81 -20.75 3.07 17.14
N LYS A 82 -21.48 2.21 16.43
CA LYS A 82 -22.36 2.61 15.34
C LYS A 82 -23.81 2.46 15.77
N TYR A 83 -24.66 3.31 15.21
CA TYR A 83 -26.10 3.25 15.40
C TYR A 83 -26.70 2.49 14.21
N PHE A 84 -27.46 1.44 14.50
CA PHE A 84 -28.34 0.84 13.51
C PHE A 84 -29.72 1.49 13.65
N GLY A 85 -30.12 2.25 12.62
CA GLY A 85 -31.47 2.82 12.55
C GLY A 85 -32.39 1.88 11.79
N GLY A 86 -33.44 1.38 12.45
CA GLY A 86 -34.58 0.76 11.75
C GLY A 86 -35.38 1.83 11.00
N TRP A 87 -36.04 1.43 9.90
CA TRP A 87 -36.82 2.28 8.99
C TRP A 87 -38.03 3.02 9.60
N ASN A 88 -38.18 3.05 10.93
CA ASN A 88 -39.26 3.71 11.66
C ASN A 88 -38.83 4.36 13.00
N GLY A 89 -37.54 4.57 13.26
CA GLY A 89 -37.09 5.45 14.37
C GLY A 89 -37.30 4.95 15.82
N TYR A 90 -37.81 3.73 16.04
CA TYR A 90 -38.15 3.25 17.39
C TYR A 90 -37.12 2.35 18.09
N PHE A 91 -35.99 2.00 17.45
CA PHE A 91 -34.89 1.28 18.12
C PHE A 91 -33.53 1.76 17.61
N ASN A 92 -32.83 2.54 18.44
CA ASN A 92 -31.42 2.90 18.22
C ASN A 92 -30.54 1.89 18.95
N GLU A 93 -30.41 0.68 18.40
CA GLU A 93 -29.44 -0.27 18.93
C GLU A 93 -28.03 0.22 18.60
N ARG A 94 -27.24 0.41 19.67
CA ARG A 94 -25.80 0.67 19.54
C ARG A 94 -25.09 -0.67 19.39
N ALA A 95 -24.19 -0.74 18.42
CA ALA A 95 -23.29 -1.87 18.24
C ALA A 95 -21.83 -1.42 18.22
N TYR A 96 -20.92 -2.27 18.70
CA TYR A 96 -19.49 -2.02 18.61
C TYR A 96 -19.05 -1.98 17.14
N SER A 97 -18.31 -0.95 16.73
CA SER A 97 -17.88 -0.79 15.33
C SER A 97 -16.85 -1.83 14.89
N CYS A 98 -16.29 -2.63 15.81
CA CYS A 98 -15.28 -3.65 15.51
C CYS A 98 -15.87 -5.02 15.17
N CYS A 99 -17.05 -5.36 15.70
CA CYS A 99 -17.62 -6.70 15.60
C CYS A 99 -19.13 -6.74 15.46
N ASP A 100 -19.76 -5.56 15.39
CA ASP A 100 -21.19 -5.38 15.20
C ASP A 100 -22.05 -5.99 16.31
N ARG A 101 -21.44 -6.44 17.42
CA ARG A 101 -22.17 -6.94 18.57
C ARG A 101 -22.85 -5.80 19.32
N PRO A 102 -24.04 -6.03 19.90
CA PRO A 102 -24.73 -5.05 20.74
C PRO A 102 -23.84 -4.56 21.89
N VAL A 103 -23.92 -3.25 22.18
CA VAL A 103 -23.23 -2.64 23.32
C VAL A 103 -23.71 -3.27 24.63
N GLY A 104 -22.76 -3.60 25.52
CA GLY A 104 -23.04 -4.30 26.78
C GLY A 104 -22.81 -5.81 26.72
N ARG A 105 -22.55 -6.38 25.54
CA ARG A 105 -22.02 -7.75 25.41
C ARG A 105 -20.54 -7.80 25.74
N THR A 106 -20.04 -8.98 26.12
CA THR A 106 -18.61 -9.26 26.21
C THR A 106 -17.94 -8.96 24.86
N GLY A 107 -16.75 -8.35 24.90
CA GLY A 107 -16.00 -7.99 23.70
C GLY A 107 -15.81 -9.19 22.76
N CYS A 108 -15.82 -8.95 21.45
CA CYS A 108 -15.62 -9.99 20.43
C CYS A 108 -14.25 -10.65 20.46
N THR A 109 -13.28 -9.95 21.01
CA THR A 109 -11.87 -10.32 21.13
C THR A 109 -11.37 -9.78 22.46
N THR A 110 -10.54 -10.56 23.15
CA THR A 110 -9.87 -10.14 24.38
C THR A 110 -8.36 -10.22 24.16
N TYR A 111 -7.63 -9.28 24.73
CA TYR A 111 -6.18 -9.24 24.65
C TYR A 111 -5.62 -8.71 25.97
N LYS A 112 -4.38 -9.07 26.30
CA LYS A 112 -3.73 -8.64 27.54
C LYS A 112 -3.53 -7.11 27.59
N ASN A 113 -3.31 -6.51 26.43
CA ASN A 113 -3.04 -5.08 26.26
C ASN A 113 -3.95 -4.50 25.19
N HIS A 114 -4.30 -3.22 25.30
CA HIS A 114 -5.00 -2.52 24.23
C HIS A 114 -4.03 -1.85 23.28
N VAL A 115 -4.27 -2.05 21.99
CA VAL A 115 -3.46 -1.50 20.92
C VAL A 115 -4.29 -0.54 20.07
N PHE A 116 -3.65 0.52 19.59
CA PHE A 116 -4.27 1.51 18.71
C PHE A 116 -3.22 2.05 17.74
N ARG A 117 -3.67 2.62 16.62
CA ARG A 117 -2.77 3.13 15.59
C ARG A 117 -2.00 4.35 16.09
N TYR A 118 -0.71 4.17 16.32
CA TYR A 118 0.26 5.17 16.74
C TYR A 118 1.61 4.82 16.10
N TYR A 119 2.28 5.77 15.43
CA TYR A 119 3.52 5.50 14.67
C TYR A 119 4.81 5.90 15.41
N GLY A 120 4.75 6.15 16.72
CA GLY A 120 5.95 6.45 17.50
C GLY A 120 6.57 7.82 17.21
N ASP A 121 7.89 7.86 17.36
CA ASP A 121 8.71 9.00 16.92
C ASP A 121 8.81 9.04 15.39
N MET A 122 8.12 10.03 14.82
CA MET A 122 8.11 10.32 13.40
C MET A 122 9.08 11.45 13.01
N SER A 123 9.87 11.99 13.94
CA SER A 123 10.76 13.12 13.69
C SER A 123 12.14 12.73 13.14
N SER A 124 12.52 11.46 13.26
CA SER A 124 13.88 10.99 12.98
C SER A 124 13.92 9.59 12.36
N GLY A 125 15.07 9.24 11.76
CA GLY A 125 15.36 7.91 11.22
C GLY A 125 14.84 7.67 9.80
N TYR A 126 14.39 8.73 9.11
CA TYR A 126 13.95 8.63 7.73
C TYR A 126 15.13 8.57 6.76
N VAL A 127 15.00 7.77 5.72
CA VAL A 127 15.88 7.78 4.55
C VAL A 127 15.12 8.30 3.34
N THR A 128 15.79 8.97 2.42
CA THR A 128 15.17 9.56 1.23
C THR A 128 15.76 8.93 -0.02
N THR A 129 14.92 8.51 -0.96
CA THR A 129 15.39 8.09 -2.28
C THR A 129 15.95 9.29 -3.04
N ALA A 130 17.19 9.21 -3.52
CA ALA A 130 17.78 10.24 -4.36
C ALA A 130 17.56 9.91 -5.84
N SER A 131 17.22 10.91 -6.66
CA SER A 131 17.31 10.77 -8.11
C SER A 131 18.77 10.52 -8.51
N SER A 132 18.95 9.70 -9.54
CA SER A 132 20.28 9.39 -10.06
C SER A 132 20.26 9.54 -11.57
N ILE A 133 21.19 10.34 -12.08
CA ILE A 133 21.36 10.59 -13.51
C ILE A 133 21.76 9.30 -14.25
N THR A 134 22.40 8.36 -13.54
CA THR A 134 22.92 7.11 -14.11
C THR A 134 22.05 5.90 -13.81
N ALA A 135 21.15 5.99 -12.82
CA ALA A 135 20.27 4.88 -12.50
C ALA A 135 19.07 4.85 -13.47
N GLY A 136 18.70 3.65 -13.90
CA GLY A 136 17.52 3.46 -14.74
C GLY A 136 16.21 3.73 -14.00
N ILE A 137 15.13 3.82 -14.77
CA ILE A 137 13.76 3.76 -14.26
C ILE A 137 13.47 2.39 -13.64
N GLY A 138 12.49 2.34 -12.75
CA GLY A 138 12.02 1.10 -12.14
C GLY A 138 10.55 1.22 -11.74
N VAL A 139 9.86 0.09 -11.67
CA VAL A 139 8.51 -0.02 -11.11
C VAL A 139 8.49 -1.22 -10.17
N TYR A 140 8.18 -0.97 -8.90
CA TYR A 140 8.07 -2.01 -7.89
C TYR A 140 6.77 -1.85 -7.11
N ALA A 141 6.14 -2.97 -6.76
CA ALA A 141 5.06 -2.97 -5.78
C ALA A 141 5.60 -3.31 -4.39
N LEU A 142 5.13 -2.56 -3.41
CA LEU A 142 5.53 -2.62 -2.02
C LEU A 142 4.31 -2.92 -1.15
N ASP A 143 4.49 -3.84 -0.22
CA ASP A 143 3.53 -4.11 0.85
C ASP A 143 4.29 -4.46 2.14
N CYS A 144 3.79 -3.97 3.28
CA CYS A 144 4.40 -4.18 4.58
C CYS A 144 3.37 -4.70 5.58
N GLU A 145 3.80 -5.67 6.37
CA GLU A 145 3.08 -6.07 7.57
C GLU A 145 3.65 -5.39 8.80
N MET A 146 2.77 -5.00 9.72
CA MET A 146 3.15 -4.27 10.92
C MET A 146 2.62 -4.91 12.19
N CYS A 147 3.37 -4.72 13.28
CA CYS A 147 3.01 -5.13 14.63
C CYS A 147 2.94 -3.91 15.56
N TYR A 148 2.26 -4.08 16.69
CA TYR A 148 2.19 -3.08 17.75
C TYR A 148 3.30 -3.34 18.77
N THR A 149 4.10 -2.31 19.07
CA THR A 149 5.21 -2.38 20.02
C THR A 149 5.15 -1.26 21.06
N SER A 150 6.07 -1.29 22.02
CA SER A 150 6.28 -0.19 22.98
C SER A 150 6.61 1.16 22.33
N ASN A 151 7.08 1.16 21.08
CA ASN A 151 7.45 2.37 20.35
C ASN A 151 6.37 2.82 19.36
N GLY A 152 5.24 2.10 19.27
CA GLY A 152 4.19 2.31 18.28
C GLY A 152 4.11 1.16 17.27
N MET A 153 3.55 1.45 16.10
CA MET A 153 3.49 0.54 14.97
C MET A 153 4.89 0.43 14.37
N GLU A 154 5.41 -0.80 14.27
CA GLU A 154 6.69 -1.08 13.64
C GLU A 154 6.54 -2.19 12.59
N LEU A 155 7.41 -2.14 11.58
CA LEU A 155 7.51 -3.13 10.53
C LEU A 155 7.83 -4.52 11.10
N CYS A 156 7.11 -5.55 10.66
CA CYS A 156 7.39 -6.95 10.99
C CYS A 156 7.63 -7.82 9.74
N ARG A 157 7.12 -7.44 8.57
CA ARG A 157 7.46 -8.07 7.28
C ARG A 157 7.45 -7.01 6.18
N ILE A 158 8.32 -7.15 5.20
CA ILE A 158 8.30 -6.35 3.97
C ILE A 158 8.29 -7.27 2.76
N THR A 159 7.50 -6.92 1.76
CA THR A 159 7.53 -7.52 0.43
C THR A 159 7.72 -6.44 -0.63
N LEU A 160 8.70 -6.65 -1.51
CA LEU A 160 8.97 -5.84 -2.69
C LEU A 160 9.03 -6.77 -3.90
N ILE A 161 8.20 -6.50 -4.90
CA ILE A 161 8.17 -7.22 -6.17
C ILE A 161 8.33 -6.26 -7.34
N ASP A 162 8.90 -6.71 -8.46
CA ASP A 162 8.97 -5.91 -9.69
C ASP A 162 7.65 -5.95 -10.50
N HIS A 163 7.58 -5.17 -11.58
CA HIS A 163 6.44 -5.13 -12.52
C HIS A 163 6.03 -6.48 -13.15
N ASN A 164 6.91 -7.48 -13.11
CA ASN A 164 6.67 -8.85 -13.58
C ASN A 164 6.30 -9.80 -12.44
N ILE A 165 6.04 -9.27 -11.24
CA ILE A 165 5.69 -10.04 -10.04
C ILE A 165 6.88 -10.91 -9.58
N LYS A 166 8.11 -10.59 -9.99
CA LYS A 166 9.31 -11.23 -9.46
C LYS A 166 9.58 -10.68 -8.06
N ILE A 167 9.74 -11.58 -7.10
CA ILE A 167 10.11 -11.23 -5.73
C ILE A 167 11.54 -10.70 -5.70
N ILE A 168 11.69 -9.48 -5.19
CA ILE A 168 12.98 -8.79 -5.02
C ILE A 168 13.40 -8.86 -3.55
N CYS A 169 12.45 -8.66 -2.64
CA CYS A 169 12.64 -8.78 -1.21
C CYS A 169 11.35 -9.33 -0.59
N ASP A 170 11.45 -10.35 0.25
CA ASP A 170 10.37 -10.80 1.13
C ASP A 170 11.01 -11.29 2.42
N THR A 171 10.94 -10.49 3.49
CA THR A 171 11.66 -10.80 4.72
C THR A 171 10.89 -10.35 5.96
N LEU A 172 11.03 -11.14 7.03
CA LEU A 172 10.68 -10.72 8.37
C LEU A 172 11.70 -9.71 8.88
N VAL A 173 11.22 -8.80 9.72
CA VAL A 173 12.00 -7.68 10.26
C VAL A 173 11.80 -7.63 11.76
N LYS A 174 12.91 -7.65 12.51
CA LYS A 174 12.90 -7.53 13.96
C LYS A 174 12.52 -6.11 14.38
N PRO A 175 11.37 -5.91 15.05
CA PRO A 175 11.01 -4.60 15.58
C PRO A 175 12.01 -4.15 16.66
N SER A 176 12.24 -2.85 16.78
CA SER A 176 13.17 -2.31 17.78
C SER A 176 12.54 -2.26 19.18
N GLY A 177 11.24 -1.97 19.25
CA GLY A 177 10.46 -1.97 20.48
C GLY A 177 10.05 -3.38 20.90
N ARG A 178 9.69 -3.52 22.17
CA ARG A 178 9.11 -4.77 22.66
C ARG A 178 7.74 -4.97 22.02
N VAL A 179 7.54 -6.08 21.33
CA VAL A 179 6.25 -6.41 20.69
C VAL A 179 5.18 -6.60 21.77
N ILE A 180 4.04 -5.93 21.57
CA ILE A 180 2.84 -6.00 22.43
C ILE A 180 1.79 -6.90 21.77
N ASP A 181 1.64 -6.79 20.46
CA ASP A 181 0.72 -7.58 19.64
C ASP A 181 1.29 -7.69 18.22
N TYR A 182 1.53 -8.91 17.74
CA TYR A 182 2.02 -9.17 16.38
C TYR A 182 1.01 -8.80 15.30
N ASN A 183 -0.24 -8.52 15.68
CA ASN A 183 -1.34 -8.20 14.79
C ASN A 183 -1.62 -9.32 13.79
N THR A 184 -1.38 -10.58 14.19
CA THR A 184 -1.35 -11.80 13.36
C THR A 184 -2.58 -11.98 12.46
N ARG A 185 -3.75 -11.52 12.90
CA ARG A 185 -4.98 -11.57 12.08
C ARG A 185 -4.86 -10.80 10.75
N PHE A 186 -3.98 -9.80 10.70
CA PHE A 186 -3.68 -9.01 9.51
C PHE A 186 -2.26 -9.30 9.03
N SER A 187 -1.27 -9.33 9.92
CA SER A 187 0.13 -9.51 9.53
C SER A 187 0.50 -10.92 9.11
N GLY A 188 -0.26 -11.94 9.53
CA GLY A 188 0.12 -13.35 9.39
C GLY A 188 1.34 -13.76 10.24
N VAL A 189 2.02 -12.81 10.89
CA VAL A 189 3.24 -13.03 11.67
C VAL A 189 2.88 -13.46 13.09
N THR A 190 3.56 -14.50 13.57
CA THR A 190 3.47 -15.00 14.94
C THR A 190 4.74 -14.70 15.74
N GLU A 191 4.68 -14.91 17.05
CA GLU A 191 5.86 -14.82 17.92
C GLU A 191 6.94 -15.83 17.52
N SER A 192 6.55 -17.05 17.17
CA SER A 192 7.46 -18.11 16.73
C SER A 192 8.17 -17.79 15.42
N ASP A 193 7.50 -17.10 14.48
CA ASP A 193 8.13 -16.70 13.21
C ASP A 193 9.30 -15.71 13.42
N MET A 194 9.27 -14.98 14.55
CA MET A 194 10.25 -13.96 14.90
C MET A 194 11.44 -14.51 15.71
N GLU A 195 11.40 -15.78 16.09
CA GLU A 195 12.52 -16.42 16.76
C GLU A 195 13.75 -16.47 15.85
N GLY A 196 14.89 -15.96 16.34
CA GLY A 196 16.13 -15.93 15.58
C GLY A 196 16.22 -14.86 14.48
N ILE A 197 15.14 -14.12 14.19
CA ILE A 197 15.17 -13.02 13.23
C ILE A 197 15.99 -11.85 13.79
N ASN A 198 16.98 -11.40 13.01
CA ASN A 198 17.88 -10.30 13.38
C ASN A 198 17.96 -9.20 12.31
N VAL A 199 17.25 -9.33 11.20
CA VAL A 199 17.15 -8.29 10.17
C VAL A 199 16.47 -7.07 10.78
N THR A 200 17.13 -5.91 10.71
CA THR A 200 16.63 -4.66 11.28
C THR A 200 15.99 -3.77 10.22
N LEU A 201 15.25 -2.75 10.66
CA LEU A 201 14.74 -1.70 9.77
C LEU A 201 15.86 -1.06 8.93
N ARG A 202 17.06 -0.87 9.50
CA ARG A 202 18.19 -0.27 8.77
C ARG A 202 18.69 -1.19 7.64
N ASP A 203 18.73 -2.49 7.87
CA ASP A 203 19.12 -3.47 6.84
C ASP A 203 18.12 -3.47 5.67
N VAL A 204 16.82 -3.38 6.00
CA VAL A 204 15.75 -3.23 5.01
C VAL A 204 15.87 -1.92 4.24
N GLN A 205 16.07 -0.79 4.93
CA GLN A 205 16.27 0.51 4.27
C GLN A 205 17.46 0.49 3.31
N ALA A 206 18.60 -0.09 3.73
CA ALA A 206 19.77 -0.23 2.87
C ALA A 206 19.48 -1.12 1.65
N THR A 207 18.77 -2.22 1.86
CA THR A 207 18.33 -3.13 0.77
C THR A 207 17.43 -2.39 -0.21
N LEU A 208 16.40 -1.68 0.26
CA LEU A 208 15.51 -0.90 -0.59
C LEU A 208 16.28 0.12 -1.43
N LEU A 209 17.14 0.94 -0.81
CA LEU A 209 17.92 1.97 -1.51
C LEU A 209 18.91 1.40 -2.55
N SER A 210 19.20 0.10 -2.51
CA SER A 210 19.98 -0.57 -3.58
C SER A 210 19.15 -0.90 -4.83
N TYR A 211 17.82 -1.01 -4.70
CA TYR A 211 16.89 -1.34 -5.80
C TYR A 211 16.07 -0.14 -6.28
N ILE A 212 15.75 0.80 -5.39
CA ILE A 212 14.86 1.93 -5.66
C ILE A 212 15.62 3.26 -5.55
N ASN A 213 15.30 4.18 -6.44
CA ASN A 213 15.86 5.52 -6.52
C ASN A 213 14.73 6.55 -6.69
N GLY A 214 15.07 7.85 -6.75
CA GLY A 214 14.08 8.94 -6.91
C GLY A 214 13.29 8.89 -8.22
N ASP A 215 13.76 8.12 -9.20
CA ASP A 215 13.11 7.89 -10.48
C ASP A 215 12.34 6.58 -10.59
N THR A 216 12.36 5.76 -9.54
CA THR A 216 11.55 4.54 -9.43
C THR A 216 10.10 4.92 -9.08
N ILE A 217 9.11 4.21 -9.63
CA ILE A 217 7.71 4.32 -9.19
C ILE A 217 7.41 3.20 -8.20
N LEU A 218 6.95 3.56 -7.00
CA LEU A 218 6.39 2.61 -6.04
C LEU A 218 4.87 2.49 -6.23
N VAL A 219 4.39 1.26 -6.36
CA VAL A 219 2.97 0.92 -6.49
C VAL A 219 2.50 0.19 -5.23
N GLY A 220 1.28 0.48 -4.75
CA GLY A 220 0.75 -0.24 -3.58
C GLY A 220 -0.68 0.19 -3.22
N HIS A 221 -1.11 -0.14 -2.01
CA HIS A 221 -2.46 0.20 -1.52
C HIS A 221 -2.43 0.80 -0.12
N GLY A 222 -2.59 2.12 -0.02
CA GLY A 222 -2.47 2.84 1.25
C GLY A 222 -1.04 2.94 1.77
N LEU A 223 -0.09 3.15 0.85
CA LEU A 223 1.35 3.19 1.10
C LEU A 223 1.79 4.24 2.13
N GLU A 224 0.91 5.15 2.55
CA GLU A 224 1.25 6.06 3.63
C GLU A 224 1.65 5.32 4.91
N ASN A 225 1.03 4.17 5.21
CA ASN A 225 1.32 3.44 6.43
C ASN A 225 2.66 2.70 6.33
N ASP A 226 2.90 2.09 5.18
CA ASP A 226 4.13 1.37 4.81
C ASP A 226 5.35 2.30 4.87
N LEU A 227 5.26 3.46 4.21
CA LEU A 227 6.37 4.41 4.16
C LEU A 227 6.67 5.06 5.52
N LEU A 228 5.65 5.19 6.38
CA LEU A 228 5.85 5.66 7.76
C LEU A 228 6.60 4.64 8.62
N VAL A 229 6.24 3.35 8.58
CA VAL A 229 6.94 2.32 9.37
C VAL A 229 8.31 1.97 8.79
N LEU A 230 8.47 2.10 7.47
CA LEU A 230 9.77 1.99 6.80
C LEU A 230 10.68 3.18 7.06
N LYS A 231 10.11 4.28 7.57
CA LYS A 231 10.78 5.58 7.64
C LYS A 231 11.43 5.92 6.30
N LEU A 232 10.67 5.86 5.22
CA LEU A 232 11.14 6.07 3.85
C LEU A 232 10.40 7.26 3.23
N ILE A 233 11.16 8.24 2.74
CA ILE A 233 10.65 9.37 1.95
C ILE A 233 10.86 9.04 0.47
N HIS A 234 9.76 8.96 -0.26
CA HIS A 234 9.72 8.70 -1.69
C HIS A 234 8.55 9.46 -2.32
N GLU A 235 8.72 10.01 -3.52
CA GLU A 235 7.75 10.93 -4.12
C GLU A 235 6.99 10.34 -5.31
N LYS A 236 7.58 9.40 -6.06
CA LYS A 236 6.95 8.78 -7.24
C LYS A 236 6.07 7.61 -6.83
N ILE A 237 4.92 7.94 -6.25
CA ILE A 237 3.99 6.96 -5.67
C ILE A 237 2.73 6.82 -6.52
N VAL A 238 2.36 5.59 -6.83
CA VAL A 238 1.06 5.22 -7.39
C VAL A 238 0.31 4.38 -6.35
N ASP A 239 -0.58 5.02 -5.61
CA ASP A 239 -1.40 4.36 -4.59
C ASP A 239 -2.77 4.02 -5.16
N THR A 240 -3.08 2.72 -5.25
CA THR A 240 -4.37 2.22 -5.75
C THR A 240 -5.55 2.71 -4.92
N ALA A 241 -5.39 3.00 -3.62
CA ALA A 241 -6.44 3.60 -2.81
C ALA A 241 -6.78 5.04 -3.23
N LEU A 242 -5.83 5.76 -3.83
CA LEU A 242 -6.02 7.10 -4.40
C LEU A 242 -6.52 7.02 -5.84
N VAL A 243 -5.97 6.12 -6.65
CA VAL A 243 -6.36 5.93 -8.06
C VAL A 243 -7.80 5.43 -8.20
N PHE A 244 -8.28 4.64 -7.23
CA PHE A 244 -9.65 4.13 -7.18
C PHE A 244 -10.43 4.73 -6.01
N PRO A 245 -10.84 6.02 -6.10
CA PRO A 245 -11.43 6.73 -4.98
C PRO A 245 -12.76 6.10 -4.55
N HIS A 246 -13.03 6.18 -3.25
CA HIS A 246 -14.33 5.84 -2.71
C HIS A 246 -15.38 6.88 -3.13
N ARG A 247 -16.62 6.46 -3.43
CA ARG A 247 -17.70 7.37 -3.86
C ARG A 247 -18.01 8.50 -2.86
N ARG A 248 -17.76 8.25 -1.57
CA ARG A 248 -17.96 9.23 -0.48
C ARG A 248 -16.74 10.15 -0.24
N GLY A 249 -15.66 9.99 -1.00
CA GLY A 249 -14.40 10.69 -0.79
C GLY A 249 -13.68 10.30 0.50
N LEU A 250 -12.55 10.94 0.74
CA LEU A 250 -11.74 10.78 1.97
C LEU A 250 -12.56 11.17 3.22
N PRO A 251 -12.32 10.52 4.39
CA PRO A 251 -11.27 9.54 4.67
C PRO A 251 -11.65 8.09 4.29
N TYR A 252 -12.79 7.87 3.64
CA TYR A 252 -13.21 6.52 3.23
C TYR A 252 -12.36 6.07 2.05
N LYS A 253 -11.65 4.95 2.19
CA LYS A 253 -10.90 4.27 1.11
C LYS A 253 -11.62 2.97 0.76
N ARG A 254 -11.56 2.55 -0.51
CA ARG A 254 -11.98 1.20 -0.89
C ARG A 254 -10.88 0.23 -0.46
N SER A 255 -11.24 -0.92 0.11
CA SER A 255 -10.26 -1.96 0.42
C SER A 255 -9.72 -2.61 -0.85
N LEU A 256 -8.47 -3.07 -0.81
CA LEU A 256 -7.83 -3.82 -1.90
C LEU A 256 -8.69 -5.02 -2.32
N LYS A 257 -9.22 -5.78 -1.36
CA LYS A 257 -10.18 -6.87 -1.61
C LYS A 257 -11.39 -6.48 -2.47
N ASN A 258 -11.95 -5.30 -2.23
CA ASN A 258 -13.07 -4.81 -3.05
C ASN A 258 -12.61 -4.35 -4.43
N LEU A 259 -11.41 -3.76 -4.56
CA LEU A 259 -10.84 -3.40 -5.85
C LEU A 259 -10.57 -4.63 -6.71
N ALA A 260 -9.92 -5.65 -6.14
CA ALA A 260 -9.61 -6.91 -6.79
C ALA A 260 -10.89 -7.59 -7.31
N ARG A 261 -11.92 -7.66 -6.47
CA ARG A 261 -13.21 -8.24 -6.86
C ARG A 261 -13.89 -7.47 -7.98
N ASP A 262 -13.99 -6.14 -7.85
CA ASP A 262 -14.79 -5.33 -8.76
C ASP A 262 -14.13 -5.14 -10.14
N HIS A 263 -12.80 -5.15 -10.21
CA HIS A 263 -12.06 -4.86 -11.46
C HIS A 263 -11.33 -6.07 -12.05
N LEU A 264 -10.84 -6.98 -11.21
CA LEU A 264 -10.11 -8.18 -11.66
C LEU A 264 -10.96 -9.45 -11.57
N GLY A 265 -12.14 -9.40 -10.92
CA GLY A 265 -12.97 -10.58 -10.68
C GLY A 265 -12.33 -11.59 -9.72
N ARG A 266 -11.35 -11.16 -8.90
CA ARG A 266 -10.57 -12.03 -8.01
C ARG A 266 -11.00 -11.88 -6.55
N THR A 267 -10.97 -12.98 -5.82
CA THR A 267 -11.12 -12.98 -4.36
C THR A 267 -9.74 -13.15 -3.74
N ILE A 268 -9.34 -12.18 -2.92
CA ILE A 268 -8.08 -12.16 -2.18
C ILE A 268 -8.38 -12.02 -0.68
N GLN A 269 -7.38 -12.25 0.17
CA GLN A 269 -7.52 -12.13 1.64
C GLN A 269 -8.73 -12.94 2.15
N SER A 270 -8.80 -14.21 1.74
CA SER A 270 -9.88 -15.12 2.11
C SER A 270 -9.77 -15.50 3.59
N SER A 271 -10.91 -15.67 4.26
CA SER A 271 -10.99 -15.86 5.72
C SER A 271 -10.52 -17.24 6.21
N ASP A 272 -10.18 -18.12 5.29
CA ASP A 272 -9.60 -19.45 5.54
C ASP A 272 -8.12 -19.39 5.89
N LYS A 273 -7.42 -18.30 5.56
CA LYS A 273 -6.03 -18.05 5.93
C LYS A 273 -5.94 -17.00 7.04
N ILE A 274 -5.01 -17.20 7.96
CA ILE A 274 -4.69 -16.21 9.00
C ILE A 274 -3.70 -15.21 8.42
N GLY A 275 -4.03 -13.92 8.54
CA GLY A 275 -3.21 -12.84 8.00
C GLY A 275 -3.43 -12.61 6.51
N HIS A 276 -2.85 -11.52 6.02
CA HIS A 276 -2.77 -11.22 4.61
C HIS A 276 -1.50 -11.84 4.02
N ASP A 277 -1.53 -12.05 2.70
CA ASP A 277 -0.37 -12.47 1.94
C ASP A 277 0.16 -11.23 1.21
N SER A 278 1.25 -10.67 1.73
CA SER A 278 1.85 -9.45 1.23
C SER A 278 2.32 -9.56 -0.23
N ILE A 279 2.62 -10.77 -0.72
CA ILE A 279 2.92 -11.01 -2.13
C ILE A 279 1.65 -10.94 -2.98
N GLU A 280 0.55 -11.57 -2.52
CA GLU A 280 -0.77 -11.48 -3.17
C GLU A 280 -1.24 -10.02 -3.27
N ASP A 281 -1.09 -9.26 -2.18
CA ASP A 281 -1.53 -7.87 -2.09
C ASP A 281 -0.69 -6.96 -3.01
N ALA A 282 0.64 -7.09 -3.00
CA ALA A 282 1.53 -6.35 -3.90
C ALA A 282 1.25 -6.69 -5.38
N ALA A 283 1.09 -7.97 -5.72
CA ALA A 283 0.81 -8.40 -7.08
C ALA A 283 -0.56 -7.90 -7.57
N THR A 284 -1.56 -7.90 -6.68
CA THR A 284 -2.89 -7.34 -6.96
C THR A 284 -2.80 -5.86 -7.31
N CYS A 285 -1.94 -5.09 -6.65
CA CYS A 285 -1.76 -3.66 -6.95
C CYS A 285 -1.21 -3.44 -8.38
N ILE A 286 -0.23 -4.25 -8.80
CA ILE A 286 0.29 -4.22 -10.18
C ILE A 286 -0.82 -4.51 -11.17
N ASP A 287 -1.57 -5.59 -10.96
CA ASP A 287 -2.62 -6.02 -11.87
C ASP A 287 -3.76 -5.01 -11.96
N LEU A 288 -4.15 -4.38 -10.85
CA LEU A 288 -5.11 -3.28 -10.83
C LEU A 288 -4.65 -2.10 -11.68
N MET A 289 -3.37 -1.74 -11.61
CA MET A 289 -2.83 -0.63 -12.40
C MET A 289 -2.70 -0.99 -13.88
N LYS A 290 -2.28 -2.21 -14.23
CA LYS A 290 -2.29 -2.71 -15.62
C LYS A 290 -3.70 -2.66 -16.20
N TRP A 291 -4.70 -3.12 -15.43
CA TRP A 291 -6.11 -3.01 -15.82
C TRP A 291 -6.55 -1.56 -16.00
N LYS A 292 -6.17 -0.66 -15.08
CA LYS A 292 -6.56 0.75 -15.09
C LYS A 292 -6.06 1.48 -16.33
N ILE A 293 -4.78 1.31 -16.66
CA ILE A 293 -4.15 1.92 -17.84
C ILE A 293 -4.88 1.48 -19.10
N LYS A 294 -5.02 0.17 -19.31
CA LYS A 294 -5.69 -0.40 -20.49
C LYS A 294 -7.14 0.06 -20.62
N ASN A 295 -7.88 0.06 -19.52
CA ASN A 295 -9.29 0.47 -19.51
C ASN A 295 -9.46 1.97 -19.79
N ASP A 296 -8.57 2.82 -19.28
CA ASP A 296 -8.63 4.26 -19.54
C ASP A 296 -8.24 4.59 -20.98
N GLU A 297 -7.25 3.88 -21.56
CA GLU A 297 -6.91 3.98 -22.99
C GLU A 297 -8.07 3.58 -23.88
N TRP A 298 -8.71 2.43 -23.60
CA TRP A 298 -9.90 1.99 -24.31
C TRP A 298 -11.03 3.02 -24.24
N LYS A 299 -11.28 3.62 -23.06
CA LYS A 299 -12.28 4.70 -22.91
C LYS A 299 -11.93 5.93 -23.73
N LYS A 300 -10.66 6.32 -23.81
CA LYS A 300 -10.20 7.44 -24.65
C LYS A 300 -10.49 7.14 -26.13
N GLN A 301 -10.12 5.95 -26.61
CA GLN A 301 -10.38 5.52 -27.99
C GLN A 301 -11.87 5.50 -28.31
N LEU A 302 -12.71 4.94 -27.43
CA LEU A 302 -14.16 4.96 -27.61
C LEU A 302 -14.74 6.37 -27.66
N THR A 303 -14.22 7.28 -26.84
CA THR A 303 -14.66 8.68 -26.83
C THR A 303 -14.31 9.37 -28.15
N LEU A 304 -13.10 9.12 -28.67
CA LEU A 304 -12.66 9.63 -29.98
C LEU A 304 -13.54 9.09 -31.12
N LEU A 305 -13.79 7.78 -31.14
CA LEU A 305 -14.69 7.17 -32.13
C LEU A 305 -16.10 7.74 -32.05
N LYS A 306 -16.65 7.92 -30.84
CA LYS A 306 -17.98 8.53 -30.69
C LYS A 306 -18.02 9.95 -31.25
N ASN A 307 -16.97 10.75 -31.01
CA ASN A 307 -16.87 12.10 -31.53
C ASN A 307 -16.72 12.15 -33.07
N LEU A 308 -16.07 11.16 -33.68
CA LEU A 308 -15.91 11.06 -35.14
C LEU A 308 -17.20 10.64 -35.85
N TYR A 309 -17.92 9.65 -35.30
CA TYR A 309 -19.07 9.05 -35.98
C TYR A 309 -20.43 9.65 -35.60
N PHE A 310 -20.58 10.25 -34.42
CA PHE A 310 -21.86 10.82 -33.96
C PHE A 310 -21.89 12.36 -33.96
N ARG A 311 -20.87 13.05 -34.49
CA ARG A 311 -20.88 14.50 -34.80
C ARG A 311 -21.07 14.78 -36.30
N LYS A 312 -22.01 14.12 -36.98
CA LYS A 312 -22.52 14.69 -38.24
C LYS A 312 -23.52 15.81 -37.90
N PRO A 313 -23.45 17.00 -38.53
CA PRO A 313 -24.29 18.13 -38.16
C PRO A 313 -25.76 17.87 -38.50
N ILE A 314 -26.66 18.20 -37.57
CA ILE A 314 -28.01 18.66 -37.93
C ILE A 314 -27.79 20.03 -38.58
N ASN A 315 -27.50 20.07 -39.89
CA ASN A 315 -27.64 21.27 -40.75
C ASN A 315 -27.35 21.04 -42.25
N GLU A 316 -27.45 19.81 -42.77
CA GLU A 316 -27.42 19.54 -44.23
C GLU A 316 -28.62 18.69 -44.70
N MET A 317 -29.81 18.88 -44.11
CA MET A 317 -31.05 18.24 -44.59
C MET A 317 -32.34 19.09 -44.49
N LEU A 318 -32.26 20.43 -44.42
CA LEU A 318 -33.40 21.32 -44.72
C LEU A 318 -32.88 22.66 -45.26
#